data_AF-R5IXN3-F1
#
_entry.id   AF-R5IXN3-F1
#
_cell.length_a   1.000
_cell.length_b   1.000
_cell.length_c   1.000
_cell.angle_alpha   90.00
_cell.angle_beta   90.00
_cell.angle_gamma   90.00
#
_symmetry.space_group_name_H-M   'P 1'
#
loop_
_entity.id
_entity.type
_entity.pdbx_description
1 polymer ?
#
loop_
_entity_poly.entity_id
_entity_poly.type
_entity_poly.pdbx_seq_one_letter_code
_entity_poly.pdbx_strand_id
1 'polypeptide(L)'
;MENNDNNLQRNLYEVESKLYVAFTRLIGPLSMMANLKTYQNDHKEIKQILDKIVEWGTKFQTIRNLDFIMPNELLDIYNKLDKLKEKYIFEVDTGNEDELSDEAVIWLSEIMQLRKKLINMRGEEKNVR
;
A
#
# COMPACT_ATOMS: atom_id res chain seq x y z
N MET A 1 -3.84 -33.20 -11.76
CA MET A 1 -2.76 -32.23 -11.43
C MET A 1 -2.98 -30.91 -12.17
N GLU A 2 -3.31 -30.90 -13.46
CA GLU A 2 -3.64 -29.70 -14.27
C GLU A 2 -4.68 -28.72 -13.67
N ASN A 3 -5.74 -29.21 -13.03
CA ASN A 3 -6.79 -28.33 -12.49
C ASN A 3 -6.35 -27.50 -11.26
N ASN A 4 -5.34 -27.95 -10.51
CA ASN A 4 -4.86 -27.21 -9.33
C ASN A 4 -3.90 -26.08 -9.70
N ASP A 5 -3.00 -26.32 -10.66
CA ASP A 5 -2.03 -25.30 -11.11
C ASP A 5 -2.74 -24.13 -11.80
N ASN A 6 -3.76 -24.40 -12.62
CA ASN A 6 -4.57 -23.36 -13.26
C ASN A 6 -5.33 -22.48 -12.24
N ASN A 7 -5.80 -23.08 -11.14
CA ASN A 7 -6.47 -22.34 -10.07
C ASN A 7 -5.49 -21.49 -9.25
N LEU A 8 -4.30 -22.02 -8.94
CA LEU A 8 -3.26 -21.26 -8.24
C LEU A 8 -2.80 -20.05 -9.06
N GLN A 9 -2.54 -20.25 -10.36
CA GLN A 9 -2.11 -19.18 -11.25
C GLN A 9 -3.16 -18.08 -11.38
N ARG A 10 -4.45 -18.45 -11.48
CA ARG A 10 -5.56 -17.50 -11.47
C ARG A 10 -5.64 -16.70 -10.17
N ASN A 11 -5.48 -17.38 -9.03
CA ASN A 11 -5.52 -16.74 -7.72
C ASN A 11 -4.34 -15.78 -7.50
N LEU A 12 -3.15 -16.14 -7.96
CA LEU A 12 -1.97 -15.26 -7.96
C LEU A 12 -2.22 -14.00 -8.78
N TYR A 13 -2.72 -14.16 -10.01
CA TYR A 13 -3.08 -13.02 -10.86
C TYR A 13 -4.10 -12.09 -10.19
N GLU A 14 -5.13 -12.64 -9.54
CA GLU A 14 -6.14 -11.84 -8.84
C GLU A 14 -5.51 -11.02 -7.69
N VAL A 15 -4.63 -11.62 -6.90
CA VAL A 15 -3.91 -10.91 -5.82
C VAL A 15 -3.00 -9.83 -6.40
N GLU A 16 -2.29 -10.11 -7.49
CA GLU A 16 -1.43 -9.14 -8.16
C GLU A 16 -2.23 -7.95 -8.73
N SER A 17 -3.40 -8.20 -9.31
CA SER A 17 -4.31 -7.14 -9.77
C SER A 17 -4.82 -6.28 -8.62
N LYS A 18 -5.21 -6.90 -7.49
CA LYS A 18 -5.63 -6.15 -6.28
C LYS A 18 -4.51 -5.29 -5.72
N LEU A 19 -3.27 -5.80 -5.71
CA LEU A 19 -2.10 -5.03 -5.32
C LEU A 19 -1.90 -3.80 -6.20
N TYR A 20 -2.03 -3.95 -7.53
CA TYR A 20 -1.93 -2.81 -8.46
C TYR A 20 -2.97 -1.73 -8.16
N VAL A 21 -4.22 -2.14 -7.91
CA VAL A 21 -5.31 -1.23 -7.54
C VAL A 21 -5.00 -0.55 -6.21
N ALA A 22 -4.56 -1.29 -5.20
CA ALA A 22 -4.24 -0.75 -3.87
C ALA A 22 -3.11 0.28 -3.92
N PHE A 23 -2.04 0.03 -4.68
CA PHE A 23 -0.98 1.04 -4.90
C PHE A 23 -1.52 2.31 -5.55
N THR A 24 -2.31 2.17 -6.63
CA THR A 24 -2.91 3.33 -7.31
C THR A 24 -3.80 4.13 -6.38
N ARG A 25 -4.61 3.44 -5.58
CA ARG A 25 -5.52 4.03 -4.61
C ARG A 25 -4.82 4.68 -3.42
N LEU A 26 -3.65 4.19 -3.01
CA LEU A 26 -2.82 4.84 -2.00
C LEU A 26 -2.12 6.10 -2.53
N ILE A 27 -1.64 6.06 -3.77
CA ILE A 27 -0.92 7.18 -4.39
C ILE A 27 -1.81 8.42 -4.52
N GLY A 28 -3.10 8.26 -4.80
CA GLY A 28 -4.05 9.38 -4.96
C GLY A 28 -4.13 10.30 -3.73
N PRO A 29 -4.58 9.79 -2.56
CA PRO A 29 -4.66 10.57 -1.32
C PRO A 29 -3.33 11.16 -0.91
N LEU A 30 -2.23 10.40 -0.98
CA LEU A 30 -0.89 10.92 -0.67
C LEU A 30 -0.48 12.09 -1.58
N SER A 31 -0.82 12.02 -2.87
CA SER A 31 -0.56 13.11 -3.81
C SER A 31 -1.38 14.36 -3.48
N MET A 32 -2.63 14.19 -3.06
CA MET A 32 -3.47 15.29 -2.61
C MET A 32 -2.91 15.92 -1.32
N MET A 33 -2.67 15.10 -0.30
CA MET A 33 -2.07 15.52 0.98
C MET A 33 -0.74 16.27 0.78
N ALA A 34 0.10 15.85 -0.17
CA ALA A 34 1.38 16.50 -0.47
C ALA A 34 1.26 17.94 -1.03
N ASN A 35 0.06 18.37 -1.42
CA ASN A 35 -0.18 19.66 -2.07
C ASN A 35 -1.25 20.54 -1.37
N LEU A 36 -2.11 19.94 -0.53
CA LEU A 36 -3.15 20.66 0.21
C LEU A 36 -2.57 21.48 1.37
N LYS A 37 -3.11 22.70 1.60
CA LYS A 37 -2.61 23.61 2.65
C LYS A 37 -2.79 23.04 4.06
N THR A 38 -3.84 22.27 4.29
CA THR A 38 -4.10 21.54 5.55
C THR A 38 -2.85 20.80 6.02
N TYR A 39 -2.18 20.12 5.10
CA TYR A 39 -1.02 19.27 5.38
C TYR A 39 0.34 20.00 5.26
N GLN A 40 0.36 21.32 5.09
CA GLN A 40 1.58 22.07 4.73
C GLN A 40 2.76 21.83 5.69
N ASN A 41 2.47 21.62 6.97
CA ASN A 41 3.49 21.38 7.99
C ASN A 41 4.19 20.03 7.82
N ASP A 42 3.55 19.06 7.17
CA ASP A 42 4.07 17.70 6.99
C ASP A 42 4.30 17.35 5.51
N HIS A 43 4.19 18.30 4.59
CA HIS A 43 4.41 18.08 3.14
C HIS A 43 5.71 17.34 2.84
N LYS A 44 6.79 17.65 3.55
CA LYS A 44 8.08 16.96 3.37
C LYS A 44 7.98 15.48 3.72
N GLU A 45 7.37 15.15 4.84
CA GLU A 45 7.19 13.75 5.27
C GLU A 45 6.23 13.01 4.34
N ILE A 46 5.12 13.63 3.97
CA ILE A 46 4.14 13.05 3.04
C ILE A 46 4.77 12.77 1.68
N LYS A 47 5.59 13.69 1.16
CA LYS A 47 6.32 13.49 -0.11
C LYS A 47 7.32 12.34 -0.01
N GLN A 48 8.05 12.22 1.10
CA GLN A 48 8.95 11.08 1.31
C GLN A 48 8.20 9.75 1.34
N ILE A 49 7.02 9.71 1.96
CA ILE A 49 6.15 8.51 1.96
C ILE A 49 5.66 8.23 0.53
N LEU A 50 5.14 9.25 -0.16
CA LEU A 50 4.65 9.13 -1.54
C LEU A 50 5.74 8.58 -2.48
N ASP A 51 6.94 9.16 -2.46
CA ASP A 51 8.07 8.71 -3.28
C ASP A 51 8.38 7.23 -3.02
N LYS A 52 8.31 6.80 -1.75
CA LYS A 52 8.54 5.41 -1.38
C LYS A 52 7.44 4.47 -1.87
N ILE A 53 6.18 4.86 -1.75
CA ILE A 53 5.05 4.09 -2.27
C ILE A 53 5.11 3.98 -3.79
N VAL A 54 5.49 5.06 -4.49
CA VAL A 54 5.70 5.06 -5.95
C VAL A 54 6.85 4.15 -6.35
N GLU A 55 7.97 4.18 -5.64
CA GLU A 55 9.11 3.26 -5.84
C GLU A 55 8.65 1.80 -5.71
N TRP A 56 7.93 1.47 -4.63
CA TRP A 56 7.41 0.14 -4.40
C TRP A 56 6.42 -0.30 -5.48
N GLY A 57 5.45 0.55 -5.84
CA GLY A 57 4.47 0.27 -6.87
C GLY A 57 5.11 0.03 -8.23
N THR A 58 6.10 0.86 -8.60
CA THR A 58 6.86 0.72 -9.86
C THR A 58 7.63 -0.59 -9.89
N LYS A 59 8.36 -0.91 -8.81
CA LYS A 59 9.12 -2.15 -8.73
C LYS A 59 8.20 -3.38 -8.76
N PHE A 60 7.07 -3.32 -8.07
CA PHE A 60 6.04 -4.36 -8.10
C PHE A 60 5.51 -4.61 -9.53
N GLN A 61 5.28 -3.57 -10.34
CA GLN A 61 4.83 -3.73 -11.72
C GLN A 61 5.80 -4.58 -12.55
N THR A 62 7.11 -4.48 -12.29
CA THR A 62 8.15 -5.25 -12.98
C THR A 62 8.29 -6.67 -12.44
N ILE A 63 8.40 -6.84 -11.12
CA ILE A 63 8.80 -8.13 -10.53
C ILE A 63 7.62 -8.97 -10.00
N ARG A 64 6.43 -8.37 -9.94
CA ARG A 64 5.16 -8.99 -9.50
C ARG A 64 5.19 -9.61 -8.10
N ASN A 65 6.06 -9.12 -7.22
CA ASN A 65 6.14 -9.54 -5.82
C ASN A 65 6.55 -8.38 -4.93
N LEU A 66 6.51 -8.56 -3.61
CA LEU A 66 6.82 -7.52 -2.62
C LEU A 66 7.90 -7.98 -1.62
N ASP A 67 8.74 -8.93 -2.01
CA ASP A 67 9.80 -9.49 -1.15
C ASP A 67 10.93 -8.48 -0.92
N PHE A 68 11.05 -7.49 -1.81
CA PHE A 68 12.02 -6.40 -1.68
C PHE A 68 11.67 -5.37 -0.61
N ILE A 69 10.43 -5.36 -0.11
CA ILE A 69 10.01 -4.46 0.96
C ILE A 69 10.38 -5.12 2.28
N MET A 70 11.25 -4.48 3.07
CA MET A 70 11.62 -5.04 4.36
C MET A 70 10.49 -4.83 5.38
N PRO A 71 10.24 -5.78 6.31
CA PRO A 71 9.15 -5.65 7.27
C PRO A 71 9.24 -4.40 8.15
N ASN A 72 10.44 -4.01 8.58
CA ASN A 72 10.66 -2.79 9.36
C ASN A 72 10.36 -1.54 8.54
N GLU A 73 10.79 -1.49 7.29
CA GLU A 73 10.51 -0.39 6.36
C GLU A 73 9.00 -0.20 6.15
N LEU A 74 8.27 -1.31 5.99
CA LEU A 74 6.81 -1.30 5.85
C LEU A 74 6.10 -0.77 7.11
N LEU A 75 6.54 -1.24 8.28
CA LEU A 75 6.00 -0.80 9.57
C LEU A 75 6.33 0.67 9.85
N ASP A 76 7.52 1.14 9.48
CA ASP A 76 7.92 2.53 9.64
C ASP A 76 7.03 3.47 8.83
N ILE A 77 6.72 3.11 7.57
CA ILE A 77 5.78 3.88 6.74
C ILE A 77 4.37 3.83 7.32
N TYR A 78 3.91 2.67 7.79
CA TYR A 78 2.60 2.54 8.43
C TYR A 78 2.47 3.45 9.65
N ASN A 79 3.45 3.41 10.56
CA ASN A 79 3.44 4.22 11.77
C ASN A 79 3.46 5.73 11.47
N LYS A 80 4.11 6.15 10.38
CA LYS A 80 4.08 7.57 9.96
C LYS A 80 2.71 7.98 9.45
N LEU A 81 2.07 7.14 8.62
CA LEU A 81 0.71 7.42 8.14
C LEU A 81 -0.31 7.40 9.28
N ASP A 82 -0.16 6.49 10.23
CA ASP A 82 -1.05 6.42 11.39
C ASP A 82 -0.96 7.68 12.27
N LYS A 83 0.26 8.21 12.47
CA LYS A 83 0.47 9.49 13.15
C LYS A 83 -0.12 10.68 12.38
N LEU A 84 0.01 10.69 11.06
CA LEU A 84 -0.63 11.72 10.22
C LEU A 84 -2.15 11.63 10.34
N LYS A 85 -2.71 10.43 10.33
CA LYS A 85 -4.14 10.21 10.56
C LYS A 85 -4.58 10.77 11.91
N GLU A 86 -3.92 10.38 13.00
CA GLU A 86 -4.24 10.88 14.34
C GLU A 86 -4.20 12.41 14.44
N LYS A 87 -3.28 13.04 13.71
CA LYS A 87 -3.11 14.50 13.68
C LYS A 87 -4.25 15.20 12.96
N TYR A 88 -4.72 14.68 11.82
CA TYR A 88 -5.63 15.39 10.92
C TYR A 88 -7.09 14.91 10.97
N ILE A 89 -7.37 13.70 11.47
CA ILE A 89 -8.72 13.09 11.48
C ILE A 89 -9.76 13.85 12.32
N PHE A 90 -9.33 14.78 13.19
CA PHE A 90 -10.22 15.58 14.03
C PHE A 90 -10.04 17.09 13.82
N GLU A 91 -9.35 17.53 12.76
CA GLU A 91 -9.24 18.97 12.47
C GLU A 91 -10.58 19.50 11.93
N VAL A 92 -11.31 20.19 12.79
CA VAL A 92 -12.71 20.62 12.56
C VAL A 92 -12.87 21.58 11.36
N ASP A 93 -11.77 22.18 10.87
CA ASP A 93 -11.76 23.19 9.81
C ASP A 93 -11.32 22.66 8.43
N THR A 94 -11.08 21.35 8.25
CA THR A 94 -10.48 20.80 7.01
C THR A 94 -11.50 20.24 6.02
N GLY A 95 -12.80 20.30 6.31
CA GLY A 95 -13.83 19.67 5.47
C GLY A 95 -13.52 18.19 5.24
N ASN A 96 -13.72 17.66 4.03
CA ASN A 96 -13.43 16.26 3.68
C ASN A 96 -11.92 15.95 3.50
N GLU A 97 -11.02 16.91 3.74
CA GLU A 97 -9.58 16.67 3.59
C GLU A 97 -9.01 15.82 4.74
N ASP A 98 -9.71 15.70 5.86
CA ASP A 98 -9.38 14.86 7.01
C ASP A 98 -9.39 13.36 6.66
N GLU A 99 -10.35 12.94 5.82
CA GLU A 99 -10.53 11.56 5.36
C GLU A 99 -9.35 11.04 4.53
N LEU A 100 -8.56 11.92 3.90
CA LEU A 100 -7.42 11.51 3.06
C LEU A 100 -6.36 10.74 3.84
N SER A 101 -6.13 11.15 5.09
CA SER A 101 -5.14 10.52 5.96
C SER A 101 -5.58 9.12 6.42
N ASP A 102 -6.88 8.93 6.68
CA ASP A 102 -7.47 7.63 6.99
C ASP A 102 -7.48 6.73 5.75
N GLU A 103 -7.87 7.25 4.58
CA GLU A 103 -7.83 6.52 3.31
C GLU A 103 -6.42 6.01 3.00
N ALA A 104 -5.38 6.81 3.24
CA ALA A 104 -3.99 6.39 3.07
C ALA A 104 -3.61 5.22 4.00
N VAL A 105 -4.03 5.24 5.27
CA VAL A 105 -3.79 4.14 6.22
C VAL A 105 -4.54 2.87 5.80
N ILE A 106 -5.79 3.01 5.31
CA ILE A 106 -6.60 1.89 4.82
C ILE A 106 -5.90 1.19 3.64
N TRP A 107 -5.48 1.95 2.63
CA TRP A 107 -4.87 1.34 1.44
C TRP A 107 -3.50 0.74 1.72
N LEU A 108 -2.69 1.33 2.62
CA LEU A 108 -1.45 0.69 3.05
C LEU A 108 -1.73 -0.62 3.79
N SER A 109 -2.74 -0.65 4.65
CA SER A 109 -3.17 -1.86 5.36
C SER A 109 -3.60 -2.96 4.37
N GLU A 110 -4.33 -2.60 3.32
CA GLU A 110 -4.71 -3.53 2.25
C GLU A 110 -3.48 -4.10 1.54
N ILE A 111 -2.48 -3.27 1.20
CA ILE A 111 -1.21 -3.74 0.63
C ILE A 111 -0.52 -4.74 1.56
N MET A 112 -0.48 -4.47 2.87
CA MET A 112 0.12 -5.37 3.86
C MET A 112 -0.59 -6.74 3.90
N GLN A 113 -1.93 -6.75 3.86
CA GLN A 113 -2.73 -7.98 3.86
C GLN A 113 -2.54 -8.78 2.56
N LEU A 114 -2.58 -8.10 1.42
CA LEU A 114 -2.36 -8.72 0.11
C LEU A 114 -0.93 -9.27 -0.03
N ARG A 115 0.07 -8.57 0.50
CA ARG A 115 1.46 -9.06 0.56
C ARG A 115 1.55 -10.38 1.33
N LYS A 116 0.93 -10.46 2.50
CA LYS A 116 0.88 -11.70 3.30
C LYS A 116 0.23 -12.84 2.50
N LYS A 117 -0.89 -12.57 1.82
CA LYS A 117 -1.58 -13.53 0.97
C LYS A 117 -0.69 -14.03 -0.18
N LEU A 118 0.01 -13.11 -0.85
CA LEU A 118 0.93 -13.43 -1.94
C LEU A 118 2.10 -14.32 -1.48
N ILE A 119 2.69 -14.02 -0.32
CA ILE A 119 3.78 -14.83 0.27
C ILE A 119 3.28 -16.24 0.58
N ASN A 120 2.10 -16.39 1.18
CA ASN A 120 1.53 -17.70 1.50
C ASN A 120 1.29 -18.53 0.23
N MET A 121 0.66 -17.96 -0.80
CA MET A 121 0.39 -18.65 -2.07
C MET A 121 1.66 -19.11 -2.77
N ARG A 122 2.72 -18.29 -2.74
CA ARG A 122 4.02 -18.65 -3.34
C ARG A 122 4.81 -19.66 -2.49
N GLY A 123 4.60 -19.68 -1.18
CA GLY A 123 5.12 -20.73 -0.30
C GLY A 123 4.49 -22.09 -0.58
N GLU A 124 3.18 -22.12 -0.87
CA GLU A 124 2.46 -23.33 -1.29
C GLU A 124 2.95 -23.84 -2.66
N GLU A 125 3.20 -22.95 -3.63
CA GLU A 125 3.76 -23.32 -4.94
C GLU A 125 5.08 -24.10 -4.84
N LYS A 126 5.96 -23.72 -3.90
CA LYS A 126 7.26 -24.38 -3.67
C LYS A 126 7.14 -25.78 -3.07
N ASN A 127 6.02 -26.10 -2.42
CA ASN A 127 5.79 -27.41 -1.79
C ASN A 127 5.07 -28.40 -2.71
N VAL A 128 4.55 -27.93 -3.86
CA VAL A 128 3.83 -28.75 -4.85
C VAL A 128 4.73 -29.19 -6.01
N ARG A 129 5.90 -28.54 -6.19
CA ARG A 129 6.94 -28.90 -7.16
C ARG A 129 7.99 -29.81 -6.54
#